data_AF-A0A6I8TX79-F1
#
_entry.id   AF-A0A6I8TX79-F1
#
_cell.length_a   1.000
_cell.length_b   1.000
_cell.length_c   1.000
_cell.angle_alpha   90.00
_cell.angle_beta   90.00
_cell.angle_gamma   90.00
#
_symmetry.space_group_name_H-M   'P 1'
#
loop_
_entity.id
_entity.type
_entity.pdbx_description
1 polymer ?
#
loop_
_entity_poly.entity_id
_entity_poly.type
_entity_poly.pdbx_seq_one_letter_code
_entity_poly.pdbx_strand_id
1 'polypeptide(L)'
;MAVLWKLVVFGVAATALMNVSYGSDFIELSEYHRMPPLATFDDYDLCMEDVPDGQIATYCVTRVVIKPDNGSELWHLIKDFSKDWKRHHNHALLDRGICMARCKQLVQRLPNATKQALRVDKFDIDFPYIVDVTVFKNTLNDQKRYGDLIDVCVNYELNRTYQLRGYTEIEICDRNDEQFEMGIILSVLVPK
;
A
#
# COMPACT_ATOMS: atom_id res chain seq x y z
N MET A 1 47.83 -6.68 52.51
CA MET A 1 46.59 -7.50 52.48
C MET A 1 45.36 -6.63 52.18
N ALA A 2 45.30 -5.96 51.03
CA ALA A 2 44.15 -5.10 50.67
C ALA A 2 43.90 -4.97 49.15
N VAL A 3 44.70 -5.63 48.30
CA VAL A 3 44.66 -5.45 46.84
C VAL A 3 44.09 -6.67 46.12
N LEU A 4 44.06 -7.85 46.76
CA LEU A 4 43.59 -9.09 46.15
C LEU A 4 42.06 -9.26 46.08
N TRP A 5 41.28 -8.53 46.89
CA TRP A 5 39.81 -8.60 46.81
C TRP A 5 39.23 -7.77 45.64
N LYS A 6 39.89 -6.67 45.26
CA LYS A 6 39.34 -5.76 44.23
C LYS A 6 39.34 -6.37 42.83
N LEU A 7 40.22 -7.33 42.54
CA LEU A 7 40.25 -8.01 41.24
C LEU A 7 39.14 -9.06 41.09
N VAL A 8 38.62 -9.62 42.20
CA VAL A 8 37.51 -10.56 42.16
C VAL A 8 36.18 -9.85 41.87
N VAL A 9 36.03 -8.59 42.30
CA VAL A 9 34.82 -7.80 42.05
C VAL A 9 34.72 -7.33 40.59
N PHE A 10 35.85 -7.07 39.92
CA PHE A 10 35.87 -6.70 38.49
C PHE A 10 35.70 -7.90 37.55
N GLY A 11 35.95 -9.13 37.99
CA GLY A 11 35.73 -10.35 37.21
C GLY A 11 34.27 -10.80 37.11
N VAL A 12 33.43 -10.41 38.07
CA VAL A 12 32.00 -10.81 38.10
C VAL A 12 31.09 -9.74 37.46
N ALA A 13 31.54 -8.49 37.36
CA ALA A 13 30.75 -7.44 36.70
C ALA A 13 30.78 -7.48 35.16
N ALA A 14 31.76 -8.18 34.55
CA ALA A 14 31.88 -8.32 33.10
C ALA A 14 31.03 -9.46 32.49
N THR A 15 30.31 -10.22 33.32
CA THR A 15 29.38 -11.27 32.87
C THR A 15 27.94 -10.97 33.28
N ALA A 16 27.60 -9.70 33.47
CA ALA A 16 26.23 -9.24 33.26
C ALA A 16 25.93 -9.42 31.77
N LEU A 17 25.51 -10.65 31.46
CA LEU A 17 24.95 -11.14 30.23
C LEU A 17 24.32 -9.99 29.46
N MET A 18 25.00 -9.58 28.39
CA MET A 18 24.31 -9.06 27.22
C MET A 18 23.42 -10.19 26.71
N ASN A 19 22.29 -10.43 27.39
CA ASN A 19 21.12 -11.02 26.76
C ASN A 19 20.60 -9.95 25.81
N VAL A 20 21.34 -9.71 24.72
CA VAL A 20 20.69 -9.28 23.49
C VAL A 20 19.86 -10.49 23.10
N SER A 21 18.64 -10.53 23.62
CA SER A 21 17.59 -11.30 22.99
C SER A 21 17.45 -10.68 21.60
N TYR A 22 18.16 -11.25 20.62
CA TYR A 22 17.72 -11.15 19.24
C TYR A 22 16.43 -11.97 19.20
N GLY A 23 15.33 -11.35 19.67
CA GLY A 23 13.99 -11.84 19.46
C GLY A 23 13.73 -11.74 17.97
N SER A 24 14.14 -12.76 17.23
CA SER A 24 13.46 -13.08 15.98
C SER A 24 12.10 -13.61 16.40
N ASP A 25 11.11 -12.72 16.52
CA ASP A 25 9.72 -13.13 16.53
C ASP A 25 9.44 -13.79 15.19
N PHE A 26 9.65 -15.10 15.13
CA PHE A 26 9.29 -15.91 13.98
C PHE A 26 7.77 -15.96 13.93
N ILE A 27 7.19 -15.21 13.00
CA ILE A 27 5.78 -15.38 12.63
C ILE A 27 5.64 -16.70 11.85
N GLU A 28 4.60 -17.48 12.16
CA GLU A 28 4.28 -18.64 11.33
C GLU A 28 3.82 -18.18 9.93
N LEU A 29 4.18 -18.94 8.89
CA LEU A 29 3.84 -18.57 7.51
C LEU A 29 2.32 -18.49 7.29
N SER A 30 1.55 -19.32 7.97
CA SER A 30 0.08 -19.30 8.01
C SER A 30 -0.45 -17.95 8.51
N GLU A 31 0.12 -17.45 9.61
CA GLU A 31 -0.24 -16.16 10.20
C GLU A 31 0.14 -15.00 9.27
N TYR A 32 1.34 -15.05 8.68
CA TYR A 32 1.77 -14.06 7.70
C TYR A 32 0.79 -13.92 6.53
N HIS A 33 0.30 -15.04 5.99
CA HIS A 33 -0.66 -15.05 4.88
C HIS A 33 -2.08 -14.61 5.25
N ARG A 34 -2.38 -14.35 6.53
CA ARG A 34 -3.64 -13.69 6.92
C ARG A 34 -3.65 -12.21 6.54
N MET A 35 -2.47 -11.57 6.48
CA MET A 35 -2.34 -10.16 6.10
C MET A 35 -2.64 -9.98 4.60
N PRO A 36 -3.26 -8.86 4.19
CA PRO A 36 -3.42 -8.56 2.78
C PRO A 36 -2.07 -8.57 2.05
N PRO A 37 -2.02 -9.05 0.80
CA PRO A 37 -0.84 -8.89 -0.04
C PRO A 37 -0.48 -7.41 -0.15
N LEU A 38 0.83 -7.13 -0.02
CA LEU A 38 1.37 -5.79 -0.17
C LEU A 38 0.95 -5.19 -1.51
N ALA A 39 0.98 -5.97 -2.58
CA ALA A 39 0.61 -5.50 -3.90
C ALA A 39 -0.40 -6.45 -4.58
N THR A 40 -1.39 -5.86 -5.25
CA THR A 40 -2.36 -6.59 -6.07
C THR A 40 -2.78 -5.70 -7.22
N PHE A 41 -2.64 -6.19 -8.44
CA PHE A 41 -2.88 -5.42 -9.65
C PHE A 41 -3.90 -6.16 -10.51
N ASP A 42 -4.91 -5.44 -11.00
CA ASP A 42 -5.69 -5.90 -12.14
C ASP A 42 -4.75 -6.15 -13.34
N ASP A 43 -5.16 -7.02 -14.24
CA ASP A 43 -4.40 -7.25 -15.47
C ASP A 43 -4.41 -5.98 -16.32
N TYR A 44 -3.24 -5.37 -16.47
CA TYR A 44 -3.08 -4.09 -17.14
C TYR A 44 -3.36 -4.19 -18.63
N ASP A 45 -2.80 -5.20 -19.31
CA ASP A 45 -2.94 -5.37 -20.76
C ASP A 45 -4.41 -5.64 -21.11
N LEU A 46 -5.06 -6.54 -20.37
CA LEU A 46 -6.50 -6.79 -20.53
C LEU A 46 -7.33 -5.53 -20.26
N CYS A 47 -6.97 -4.71 -19.26
CA CYS A 47 -7.69 -3.46 -19.00
C CYS A 47 -7.59 -2.45 -20.14
N MET A 48 -6.42 -2.37 -20.79
CA MET A 48 -6.17 -1.43 -21.88
C MET A 48 -6.76 -1.88 -23.21
N GLU A 49 -6.91 -3.19 -23.41
CA GLU A 49 -7.51 -3.79 -24.60
C GLU A 49 -9.05 -3.92 -24.51
N ASP A 50 -9.61 -4.18 -23.32
CA ASP A 50 -11.03 -4.47 -23.10
C ASP A 50 -11.89 -3.19 -22.95
N VAL A 51 -11.85 -2.31 -23.94
CA VAL A 51 -12.75 -1.15 -24.02
C VAL A 51 -13.52 -1.08 -25.34
N PRO A 52 -14.85 -0.87 -25.31
CA PRO A 52 -15.63 -0.67 -26.52
C PRO A 52 -15.15 0.53 -27.33
N ASP A 53 -15.32 0.45 -28.66
CA ASP A 53 -14.98 1.54 -29.58
C ASP A 53 -15.51 2.90 -29.10
N GLY A 54 -14.61 3.89 -29.01
CA GLY A 54 -14.93 5.25 -28.57
C GLY A 54 -14.89 5.46 -27.05
N GLN A 55 -14.50 4.46 -26.25
CA GLN A 55 -14.20 4.63 -24.83
C GLN A 55 -12.68 4.62 -24.58
N ILE A 56 -12.29 5.39 -23.57
CA ILE A 56 -10.90 5.48 -23.11
C ILE A 56 -10.71 4.47 -21.98
N ALA A 57 -9.78 3.54 -22.15
CA ALA A 57 -9.33 2.68 -21.06
C ALA A 57 -8.59 3.52 -20.03
N THR A 58 -8.79 3.24 -18.75
CA THR A 58 -8.07 3.93 -17.69
C THR A 58 -7.67 2.92 -16.64
N TYR A 59 -6.39 2.94 -16.28
CA TYR A 59 -5.81 2.11 -15.25
C TYR A 59 -5.10 3.00 -14.24
N CYS A 60 -5.34 2.80 -12.95
CA CYS A 60 -4.76 3.64 -11.91
C CYS A 60 -3.96 2.81 -10.90
N VAL A 61 -2.77 3.28 -10.59
CA VAL A 61 -1.98 2.80 -9.43
C VAL A 61 -2.34 3.65 -8.23
N THR A 62 -2.73 2.98 -7.16
CA THR A 62 -3.29 3.59 -5.95
C THR A 62 -2.57 3.05 -4.72
N ARG A 63 -2.17 3.95 -3.83
CA ARG A 63 -1.69 3.63 -2.49
C ARG A 63 -2.86 3.48 -1.55
N VAL A 64 -2.83 2.46 -0.70
CA VAL A 64 -3.88 2.18 0.28
C VAL A 64 -3.26 2.09 1.66
N VAL A 65 -3.68 2.97 2.56
CA VAL A 65 -3.24 2.95 3.96
C VAL A 65 -4.35 2.37 4.81
N ILE A 66 -4.12 1.18 5.37
CA ILE A 66 -5.10 0.48 6.21
C ILE A 66 -5.41 1.35 7.42
N LYS A 67 -6.70 1.58 7.65
CA LYS A 67 -7.20 2.34 8.78
C LYS A 67 -6.99 1.53 10.06
N PRO A 68 -6.38 2.11 11.10
CA PRO A 68 -6.22 1.44 12.39
C PRO A 68 -7.57 1.02 13.01
N ASP A 69 -7.62 -0.21 13.51
CA ASP A 69 -8.79 -0.75 14.22
C ASP A 69 -8.36 -1.59 15.43
N ASN A 70 -8.45 -1.01 16.62
CA ASN A 70 -8.06 -1.70 17.86
C ASN A 70 -8.96 -2.90 18.21
N GLY A 71 -10.13 -3.04 17.59
CA GLY A 71 -10.99 -4.21 17.73
C GLY A 71 -10.62 -5.36 16.79
N SER A 72 -9.75 -5.13 15.80
CA SER A 72 -9.37 -6.11 14.79
C SER A 72 -8.09 -6.84 15.18
N GLU A 73 -8.18 -8.15 15.39
CA GLU A 73 -7.02 -9.02 15.59
C GLU A 73 -6.04 -8.94 14.41
N LEU A 74 -6.57 -8.90 13.18
CA LEU A 74 -5.76 -8.80 11.98
C LEU A 74 -5.03 -7.46 11.90
N TRP A 75 -5.64 -6.36 12.34
CA TRP A 75 -4.94 -5.07 12.43
C TRP A 75 -3.77 -5.14 13.42
N HIS A 76 -3.95 -5.76 14.57
CA HIS A 76 -2.85 -5.92 15.54
C HIS A 76 -1.70 -6.73 14.95
N LEU A 77 -2.00 -7.80 14.21
CA LEU A 77 -0.98 -8.57 13.49
C LEU A 77 -0.21 -7.70 12.48
N ILE A 78 -0.91 -6.94 11.64
CA ILE A 78 -0.31 -6.03 10.66
C ILE A 78 0.58 -5.00 11.36
N LYS A 79 0.05 -4.37 12.41
CA LYS A 79 0.75 -3.35 13.19
C LYS A 79 2.01 -3.91 13.82
N ASP A 80 1.92 -5.05 14.49
CA ASP A 80 3.04 -5.64 15.23
C ASP A 80 4.12 -6.16 14.30
N PHE A 81 3.74 -6.84 13.21
CA PHE A 81 4.68 -7.31 12.20
C PHE A 81 5.43 -6.14 11.53
N SER A 82 4.71 -5.04 11.23
CA SER A 82 5.27 -3.87 10.53
C SER A 82 6.14 -2.96 11.41
N LYS A 83 6.18 -3.17 12.74
CA LYS A 83 7.03 -2.37 13.66
C LYS A 83 8.52 -2.52 13.36
N ASP A 84 8.96 -3.71 12.94
CA ASP A 84 10.36 -3.92 12.54
C ASP A 84 10.59 -3.44 11.09
N TRP A 85 10.47 -2.13 10.90
CA TRP A 85 10.60 -1.48 9.59
C TRP A 85 11.95 -1.71 8.90
N LYS A 86 12.97 -2.18 9.62
CA LYS A 86 14.29 -2.50 9.06
C LYS A 86 14.31 -3.86 8.36
N ARG A 87 13.44 -4.77 8.76
CA ARG A 87 13.40 -6.16 8.25
C ARG A 87 12.12 -6.46 7.49
N HIS A 88 11.04 -5.79 7.83
CA HIS A 88 9.71 -6.05 7.29
C HIS A 88 9.20 -4.86 6.50
N HIS A 89 8.53 -5.17 5.40
CA HIS A 89 7.70 -4.19 4.71
C HIS A 89 6.53 -3.78 5.61
N ASN A 90 6.09 -2.54 5.49
CA ASN A 90 4.93 -2.06 6.22
C ASN A 90 3.65 -2.61 5.59
N HIS A 91 3.06 -3.64 6.20
CA HIS A 91 1.82 -4.26 5.73
C HIS A 91 0.57 -3.40 5.96
N ALA A 92 0.69 -2.23 6.61
CA ALA A 92 -0.38 -1.23 6.63
C ALA A 92 -0.43 -0.39 5.34
N LEU A 93 0.61 -0.46 4.49
CA LEU A 93 0.67 0.20 3.19
C LEU A 93 0.55 -0.83 2.08
N LEU A 94 -0.46 -0.68 1.24
CA LEU A 94 -0.73 -1.59 0.13
C LEU A 94 -0.75 -0.83 -1.21
N ASP A 95 -0.36 -1.54 -2.26
CA ASP A 95 -0.35 -1.05 -3.64
C ASP A 95 -1.42 -1.75 -4.45
N ARG A 96 -2.26 -0.97 -5.13
CA ARG A 96 -3.36 -1.48 -5.93
C ARG A 96 -3.31 -0.95 -7.35
N GLY A 97 -3.33 -1.88 -8.30
CA GLY A 97 -3.58 -1.59 -9.71
C GLY A 97 -5.05 -1.79 -10.03
N ILE A 98 -5.71 -0.72 -10.47
CA ILE A 98 -7.16 -0.71 -10.63
C ILE A 98 -7.52 -0.44 -12.07
N CYS A 99 -8.19 -1.39 -12.70
CA CYS A 99 -8.88 -1.16 -13.95
C CYS A 99 -10.18 -0.40 -13.70
N MET A 100 -10.27 0.85 -14.19
CA MET A 100 -11.37 1.74 -13.85
C MET A 100 -12.72 1.25 -14.38
N ALA A 101 -12.74 0.56 -15.51
CA ALA A 101 -13.96 -0.04 -16.07
C ALA A 101 -14.56 -1.08 -15.11
N ARG A 102 -13.72 -1.99 -14.59
CA ARG A 102 -14.12 -3.04 -13.63
C ARG A 102 -14.57 -2.44 -12.31
N CYS A 103 -13.80 -1.50 -11.76
CA CYS A 103 -14.15 -0.79 -10.53
C CYS A 103 -15.50 -0.06 -10.67
N LYS A 104 -15.75 0.63 -11.79
CA LYS A 104 -17.03 1.28 -12.11
C LYS A 104 -18.19 0.28 -12.15
N GLN A 105 -18.03 -0.84 -12.85
CA GLN A 105 -19.07 -1.88 -12.93
C GLN A 105 -19.42 -2.46 -11.56
N LEU A 106 -18.42 -2.70 -10.71
CA LEU A 106 -18.63 -3.17 -9.34
C LEU A 106 -19.43 -2.14 -8.54
N VAL A 107 -18.96 -0.89 -8.49
CA VAL A 107 -19.56 0.17 -7.68
C VAL A 107 -20.98 0.51 -8.14
N GLN A 108 -21.28 0.42 -9.44
CA GLN A 108 -22.64 0.64 -9.96
C GLN A 108 -23.67 -0.34 -9.37
N ARG A 109 -23.25 -1.57 -9.04
CA ARG A 109 -24.13 -2.62 -8.49
C ARG A 109 -24.35 -2.52 -6.98
N LEU A 110 -23.61 -1.67 -6.28
CA LEU A 110 -23.71 -1.53 -4.83
C LEU A 110 -24.84 -0.58 -4.41
N PRO A 111 -25.54 -0.85 -3.30
CA PRO A 111 -26.46 0.11 -2.69
C PRO A 111 -25.75 1.39 -2.24
N ASN A 112 -26.44 2.53 -2.29
CA ASN A 112 -25.83 3.82 -1.93
C ASN A 112 -25.30 3.87 -0.48
N ALA A 113 -26.03 3.25 0.46
CA ALA A 113 -25.60 3.14 1.85
C ALA A 113 -24.27 2.37 1.97
N THR A 114 -24.10 1.30 1.20
CA THR A 114 -22.86 0.52 1.14
C THR A 114 -21.71 1.36 0.60
N LYS A 115 -21.92 2.10 -0.50
CA LYS A 115 -20.89 2.99 -1.07
C LYS A 115 -20.41 4.01 -0.03
N GLN A 116 -21.34 4.64 0.69
CA GLN A 116 -21.00 5.61 1.74
C GLN A 116 -20.22 4.98 2.89
N ALA A 117 -20.60 3.78 3.35
CA ALA A 117 -19.93 3.09 4.43
C ALA A 117 -18.51 2.59 4.07
N LEU A 118 -18.21 2.43 2.79
CA LEU A 118 -16.91 1.98 2.30
C LEU A 118 -15.89 3.11 2.12
N ARG A 119 -16.32 4.37 2.10
CA ARG A 119 -15.40 5.50 2.05
C ARG A 119 -14.64 5.66 3.37
N VAL A 120 -13.38 6.05 3.26
CA VAL A 120 -12.51 6.30 4.41
C VAL A 120 -11.86 7.66 4.24
N ASP A 121 -12.22 8.59 5.11
CA ASP A 121 -11.59 9.91 5.14
C ASP A 121 -10.10 9.78 5.50
N LYS A 122 -9.30 10.71 4.98
CA LYS A 122 -7.89 10.84 5.33
C LYS A 122 -7.74 10.97 6.85
N PHE A 123 -6.82 10.21 7.40
CA PHE A 123 -6.44 10.25 8.81
C PHE A 123 -4.96 10.60 8.94
N ASP A 124 -4.50 10.74 10.19
CA ASP A 124 -3.09 11.04 10.48
C ASP A 124 -2.22 9.81 10.16
N ILE A 125 -1.29 9.98 9.21
CA ILE A 125 -0.39 8.93 8.73
C ILE A 125 1.04 9.42 8.98
N ASP A 126 1.76 8.73 9.85
CA ASP A 126 3.06 9.13 10.39
C ASP A 126 4.25 8.53 9.62
N PHE A 127 4.00 7.85 8.50
CA PHE A 127 5.02 7.28 7.62
C PHE A 127 4.83 7.73 6.17
N PRO A 128 5.92 7.80 5.38
CA PRO A 128 5.81 8.11 3.95
C PRO A 128 5.05 7.00 3.23
N TYR A 129 3.97 7.36 2.56
CA TYR A 129 3.09 6.38 1.88
C TYR A 129 2.83 6.69 0.40
N ILE A 130 3.12 7.92 -0.03
CA ILE A 130 2.93 8.36 -1.42
C ILE A 130 4.10 9.25 -1.82
N VAL A 131 4.48 9.17 -3.09
CA VAL A 131 5.46 10.07 -3.71
C VAL A 131 4.82 11.42 -4.05
N ASP A 132 5.64 12.39 -4.45
CA ASP A 132 5.12 13.67 -4.93
C ASP A 132 4.34 13.48 -6.24
N VAL A 133 3.01 13.47 -6.12
CA VAL A 133 2.09 13.25 -7.24
C VAL A 133 2.11 14.36 -8.28
N THR A 134 2.70 15.52 -7.98
CA THR A 134 2.79 16.62 -8.96
C THR A 134 3.80 16.35 -10.06
N VAL A 135 4.69 15.37 -9.86
CA VAL A 135 5.66 14.90 -10.86
C VAL A 135 4.96 14.15 -12.00
N PHE A 136 3.84 13.50 -11.71
CA PHE A 136 3.07 12.75 -12.70
C PHE A 136 1.99 13.63 -13.34
N LYS A 137 1.80 13.45 -14.65
CA LYS A 137 0.83 14.21 -15.43
C LYS A 137 -0.58 13.91 -14.93
N ASN A 138 -1.39 14.96 -14.77
CA ASN A 138 -2.82 14.88 -14.46
C ASN A 138 -3.24 14.24 -13.12
N THR A 139 -2.33 13.75 -12.27
CA THR A 139 -2.72 13.00 -11.06
C THR A 139 -3.69 13.74 -10.14
N LEU A 140 -3.53 15.06 -9.93
CA LEU A 140 -4.48 15.83 -9.11
C LEU A 140 -5.90 15.88 -9.71
N ASN A 141 -6.02 15.83 -11.03
CA ASN A 141 -7.31 15.75 -11.72
C ASN A 141 -7.88 14.34 -11.62
N ASP A 142 -7.03 13.31 -11.72
CA ASP A 142 -7.44 11.92 -11.56
C ASP A 142 -7.92 11.62 -10.13
N GLN A 143 -7.22 12.13 -9.11
CA GLN A 143 -7.65 12.06 -7.71
C GLN A 143 -9.06 12.64 -7.53
N LYS A 144 -9.33 13.83 -8.09
CA LYS A 144 -10.67 14.44 -8.05
C LYS A 144 -11.71 13.65 -8.83
N ARG A 145 -11.33 13.03 -9.94
CA ARG A 145 -12.26 12.34 -10.86
C ARG A 145 -12.61 10.93 -10.40
N TYR A 146 -11.63 10.22 -9.85
CA TYR A 146 -11.72 8.78 -9.61
C TYR A 146 -11.53 8.37 -8.14
N GLY A 147 -11.03 9.25 -7.27
CA GLY A 147 -10.74 8.92 -5.87
C GLY A 147 -11.92 8.28 -5.14
N ASP A 148 -13.08 8.92 -5.19
CA ASP A 148 -14.34 8.39 -4.63
C ASP A 148 -14.73 6.99 -5.15
N LEU A 149 -14.46 6.74 -6.43
CA LEU A 149 -14.80 5.47 -7.07
C LEU A 149 -13.84 4.37 -6.61
N ILE A 150 -12.54 4.68 -6.58
CA ILE A 150 -11.47 3.79 -6.15
C ILE A 150 -11.60 3.45 -4.66
N ASP A 151 -11.88 4.44 -3.82
CA ASP A 151 -12.16 4.24 -2.39
C ASP A 151 -13.18 3.13 -2.18
N VAL A 152 -14.29 3.18 -2.92
CA VAL A 152 -15.36 2.20 -2.75
C VAL A 152 -14.96 0.83 -3.26
N CYS A 153 -14.35 0.69 -4.44
CA CYS A 153 -14.03 -0.64 -4.98
C CYS A 153 -12.90 -1.32 -4.21
N VAL A 154 -11.85 -0.59 -3.83
CA VAL A 154 -10.76 -1.10 -3.00
C VAL A 154 -11.28 -1.53 -1.63
N ASN A 155 -12.06 -0.68 -0.97
CA ASN A 155 -12.59 -1.02 0.35
C ASN A 155 -13.65 -2.12 0.30
N TYR A 156 -14.36 -2.29 -0.82
CA TYR A 156 -15.27 -3.44 -0.98
C TYR A 156 -14.51 -4.76 -0.88
N GLU A 157 -13.39 -4.90 -1.59
CA GLU A 157 -12.59 -6.13 -1.58
C GLU A 157 -11.87 -6.34 -0.24
N LEU A 158 -11.28 -5.26 0.30
CA LEU A 158 -10.55 -5.29 1.56
C LEU A 158 -11.48 -5.66 2.73
N ASN A 159 -12.69 -5.09 2.77
CA ASN A 159 -13.68 -5.38 3.81
C ASN A 159 -14.22 -6.82 3.66
N ARG A 160 -14.60 -7.22 2.45
CA ARG A 160 -15.16 -8.55 2.20
C ARG A 160 -14.20 -9.68 2.57
N THR A 161 -12.90 -9.49 2.36
CA THR A 161 -11.88 -10.54 2.53
C THR A 161 -11.23 -10.49 3.90
N TYR A 162 -10.94 -9.30 4.42
CA TYR A 162 -10.13 -9.10 5.62
C TYR A 162 -10.86 -8.36 6.74
N GLN A 163 -12.08 -7.88 6.51
CA GLN A 163 -12.82 -7.00 7.42
C GLN A 163 -12.04 -5.70 7.74
N LEU A 164 -11.16 -5.30 6.83
CA LEU A 164 -10.37 -4.08 6.92
C LEU A 164 -10.91 -3.03 5.95
N ARG A 165 -10.56 -1.77 6.23
CA ARG A 165 -10.76 -0.64 5.32
C ARG A 165 -9.52 0.24 5.35
N GLY A 166 -9.28 1.00 4.31
CA GLY A 166 -8.13 1.90 4.18
C GLY A 166 -8.47 3.17 3.43
N TYR A 167 -7.71 4.22 3.73
CA TYR A 167 -7.68 5.44 2.95
C TYR A 167 -6.94 5.14 1.64
N THR A 168 -7.47 5.60 0.50
CA THR A 168 -6.81 5.41 -0.80
C THR A 168 -6.34 6.73 -1.37
N GLU A 169 -5.22 6.71 -2.08
CA GLU A 169 -4.72 7.87 -2.79
C GLU A 169 -4.09 7.45 -4.12
N ILE A 170 -4.58 8.05 -5.21
CA ILE A 170 -4.10 7.76 -6.56
C ILE A 170 -2.70 8.35 -6.72
N GLU A 171 -1.76 7.50 -7.13
CA GLU A 171 -0.38 7.89 -7.41
C GLU A 171 -0.21 8.27 -8.89
N ILE A 172 -0.76 7.46 -9.79
CA ILE A 172 -0.75 7.71 -11.23
C ILE A 172 -1.92 6.98 -11.89
N CYS A 173 -2.47 7.57 -12.95
CA CYS A 173 -3.34 6.87 -13.89
C CYS A 173 -2.74 6.92 -15.29
N ASP A 174 -3.01 5.87 -16.05
CA ASP A 174 -2.64 5.71 -17.44
C ASP A 174 -3.89 5.48 -18.28
N ARG A 175 -3.83 5.88 -19.55
CA ARG A 175 -4.96 5.81 -20.49
C ARG A 175 -4.48 5.48 -21.89
N ASN A 176 -5.29 4.70 -22.61
CA ASN A 176 -4.94 4.25 -23.95
C ASN A 176 -4.99 5.35 -25.04
N ASP A 177 -5.53 6.53 -24.74
CA ASP A 177 -5.55 7.69 -25.64
C ASP A 177 -4.38 8.66 -25.40
N GLU A 178 -3.62 8.46 -24.32
CA GLU A 178 -2.42 9.24 -24.04
C GLU A 178 -1.27 8.72 -24.90
N GLN A 179 -0.87 9.50 -25.90
CA GLN A 179 0.34 9.21 -26.66
C GLN A 179 1.54 9.33 -25.71
N PHE A 180 2.32 8.25 -25.56
CA PHE A 180 3.67 8.36 -25.01
C PHE A 180 4.41 9.45 -25.79
N GLU A 181 4.79 10.55 -25.13
CA GLU A 181 5.66 11.56 -25.74
C GLU A 181 7.10 11.02 -25.86
N MET A 182 7.29 9.96 -26.64
CA MET A 182 8.61 9.49 -27.10
C MET A 182 9.23 10.41 -28.15
N GLY A 183 8.53 11.49 -28.54
CA GLY A 183 8.91 12.43 -29.60
C GLY A 183 10.19 13.23 -29.34
N ILE A 184 10.72 13.24 -28.11
CA ILE A 184 11.96 13.97 -27.78
C ILE A 184 13.22 13.10 -28.02
N ILE A 185 13.14 11.78 -27.94
CA ILE A 185 14.34 10.92 -28.07
C ILE A 185 14.59 10.53 -29.54
N LEU A 186 13.53 10.30 -30.34
CA LEU A 186 13.68 9.92 -31.75
C LEU A 186 14.03 11.10 -32.67
N SER A 187 13.72 12.34 -32.29
CA SER A 187 14.12 13.52 -33.06
C SER A 187 15.60 13.88 -32.93
N VAL A 188 16.29 13.34 -31.91
CA VAL A 188 17.74 13.55 -31.69
C VAL A 188 18.58 12.47 -32.40
N LEU A 189 18.02 11.29 -32.67
CA LEU A 189 18.74 10.15 -33.27
C LEU A 189 18.59 10.01 -34.78
N VAL A 190 17.76 10.84 -35.43
CA VAL A 190 17.68 10.89 -36.90
C VAL A 190 18.42 12.15 -37.39
N PRO A 191 19.70 12.07 -37.76
CA PRO A 191 20.34 13.15 -38.49
C PRO A 191 19.65 13.32 -39.85
N LYS A 192 19.31 14.58 -40.17
CA LYS A 192 18.85 14.98 -41.51
C LYS A 192 19.89 14.68 -42.58
#